data_AF-A0A2G9MYK4-F1
#
_entry.id   AF-A0A2G9MYK4-F1
#
_cell.length_a   1.000
_cell.length_b   1.000
_cell.length_c   1.000
_cell.angle_alpha   90.00
_cell.angle_beta   90.00
_cell.angle_gamma   90.00
#
_symmetry.space_group_name_H-M   'P 1'
#
loop_
_entity.id
_entity.type
_entity.pdbx_description
1 polymer ?
#
loop_
_entity_poly.entity_id
_entity_poly.type
_entity_poly.pdbx_seq_one_letter_code
_entity_poly.pdbx_strand_id
1 'polypeptide(L)'
;TIERLRTGKVPLEELTIYTQLKKDPSNYEIMSPELSAAKKAIKRGVKLEKGAMIGYVIAKKGASISEKAEIAEYAKDYDADYYINRQILPSVLKILAELGFSEDDLKFAGSQSNLGKYF
;
A
#
# COMPACT_ATOMS: atom_id res chain seq x y z
N THR A 1 -15.29 6.78 0.00
CA THR A 1 -14.22 5.87 0.49
C THR A 1 -12.83 6.40 0.19
N ILE A 2 -12.50 6.73 -1.07
CA ILE A 2 -11.21 7.33 -1.46
C ILE A 2 -10.97 8.69 -0.79
N GLU A 3 -11.99 9.55 -0.72
CA GLU A 3 -11.87 10.84 -0.02
C GLU A 3 -11.50 10.70 1.47
N ARG A 4 -11.99 9.66 2.15
CA ARG A 4 -11.62 9.40 3.55
C ARG A 4 -10.14 9.02 3.65
N LEU A 5 -9.64 8.21 2.72
CA LEU A 5 -8.21 7.87 2.60
C LEU A 5 -7.38 9.13 2.36
N ARG A 6 -7.73 9.97 1.38
CA ARG A 6 -7.01 11.22 1.06
C ARG A 6 -7.01 12.22 2.22
N THR A 7 -8.12 12.30 2.95
CA THR A 7 -8.28 13.23 4.09
C THR A 7 -7.74 12.70 5.42
N GLY A 8 -7.12 11.53 5.48
CA GLY A 8 -6.54 10.99 6.71
C GLY A 8 -7.57 10.46 7.72
N LYS A 9 -8.82 10.26 7.30
CA LYS A 9 -9.95 9.85 8.17
C LYS A 9 -10.10 8.34 8.29
N VAL A 10 -9.18 7.56 7.71
CA VAL A 10 -9.16 6.11 7.87
C VAL A 10 -8.21 5.76 9.01
N PRO A 11 -8.67 4.97 10.00
CA PRO A 11 -7.81 4.50 11.08
C PRO A 11 -6.61 3.71 10.55
N LEU A 12 -5.45 3.86 11.18
CA LEU A 12 -4.22 3.17 10.76
C LEU A 12 -4.34 1.65 10.91
N GLU A 13 -5.17 1.19 11.84
CA GLU A 13 -5.46 -0.22 12.09
C GLU A 13 -6.09 -0.88 10.85
N GLU A 14 -6.98 -0.15 10.14
CA GLU A 14 -7.60 -0.62 8.89
C GLU A 14 -6.61 -0.67 7.71
N LEU A 15 -5.50 0.06 7.81
CA LEU A 15 -4.45 0.15 6.77
C LEU A 15 -3.23 -0.71 7.09
N THR A 16 -3.24 -1.39 8.23
CA THR A 16 -2.11 -2.20 8.66
C THR A 16 -2.00 -3.46 7.80
N ILE A 17 -0.86 -3.61 7.14
CA ILE A 17 -0.52 -4.78 6.34
C ILE A 17 0.18 -5.78 7.25
N TYR A 18 -0.43 -6.94 7.44
CA TYR A 18 0.13 -8.03 8.23
C TYR A 18 0.91 -8.98 7.34
N THR A 19 2.13 -9.33 7.75
CA THR A 19 2.95 -10.33 7.07
C THR A 19 3.77 -11.13 8.06
N GLN A 20 4.17 -12.33 7.65
CA GLN A 20 5.03 -13.20 8.45
C GLN A 20 6.48 -13.04 8.02
N LEU A 21 7.37 -12.80 8.98
CA LEU A 21 8.82 -12.75 8.74
C LEU A 21 9.37 -14.15 8.43
N LYS A 22 9.64 -14.42 7.14
CA LYS A 22 10.11 -15.75 6.69
C LYS A 22 11.58 -16.02 7.00
N LYS A 23 12.41 -14.98 7.12
CA LYS A 23 13.82 -15.08 7.53
C LYS A 23 14.13 -14.01 8.56
N ASP A 24 15.31 -14.15 9.18
CA ASP A 24 15.84 -13.13 10.07
C ASP A 24 16.02 -11.79 9.33
N PRO A 25 15.53 -10.66 9.87
CA PRO A 25 15.68 -9.34 9.26
C PRO A 25 17.13 -8.95 8.93
N SER A 26 18.11 -9.59 9.57
CA SER A 26 19.55 -9.38 9.36
C SER A 26 20.07 -10.03 8.07
N ASN A 27 19.40 -11.05 7.54
CA ASN A 27 19.89 -11.93 6.46
C ASN A 27 19.28 -11.64 5.07
N TYR A 28 18.72 -10.45 4.84
CA TYR A 28 18.10 -10.12 3.55
C TYR A 28 18.91 -9.11 2.74
N GLU A 29 19.21 -9.51 1.49
CA GLU A 29 19.90 -8.70 0.48
C GLU A 29 18.99 -7.62 -0.14
N ILE A 30 17.68 -7.88 -0.22
CA ILE A 30 16.69 -6.96 -0.82
C ILE A 30 15.90 -6.26 0.29
N MET A 31 15.88 -4.94 0.26
CA MET A 31 15.12 -4.10 1.19
C MET A 31 13.65 -3.99 0.75
N SER A 32 12.82 -4.94 1.17
CA SER A 32 11.36 -4.85 1.01
C SER A 32 10.70 -3.99 2.10
N PRO A 33 9.44 -3.55 1.92
CA PRO A 33 8.72 -2.74 2.89
C PRO A 33 8.63 -3.39 4.27
N GLU A 34 8.26 -4.66 4.33
CA GLU A 34 8.16 -5.41 5.58
C GLU A 34 9.51 -5.52 6.31
N LEU A 35 10.61 -5.68 5.56
CA LEU A 35 11.95 -5.74 6.12
C LEU A 35 12.45 -4.40 6.62
N SER A 36 12.14 -3.33 5.89
CA SER A 36 12.46 -1.97 6.31
C SER A 36 11.73 -1.61 7.61
N ALA A 37 10.43 -1.94 7.69
CA ALA A 37 9.65 -1.77 8.91
C ALA A 37 10.23 -2.59 10.07
N ALA A 38 10.57 -3.87 9.85
CA ALA A 38 11.19 -4.73 10.86
C ALA A 38 12.55 -4.20 11.33
N LYS A 39 13.43 -3.78 10.40
CA LYS A 39 14.73 -3.19 10.74
C LYS A 39 14.59 -1.91 11.55
N LYS A 40 13.62 -1.05 11.22
CA LYS A 40 13.31 0.16 12.01
C LYS A 40 12.81 -0.19 13.41
N ALA A 41 11.96 -1.21 13.54
CA ALA A 41 11.47 -1.68 14.82
C ALA A 41 12.61 -2.22 15.70
N ILE A 42 13.51 -3.03 15.15
CA ILE A 42 14.70 -3.54 15.85
C ILE A 42 15.61 -2.39 16.31
N LYS A 43 15.85 -1.39 15.45
CA LYS A 43 16.59 -0.18 15.81
C LYS A 43 15.95 0.61 16.96
N ARG A 44 14.63 0.46 17.16
CA ARG A 44 13.87 1.07 18.26
C ARG A 44 13.79 0.18 19.51
N GLY A 45 14.45 -0.99 19.49
CA GLY A 45 14.48 -1.92 20.61
C GLY A 45 13.37 -2.98 20.60
N VAL A 46 12.56 -3.07 19.55
CA VAL A 46 11.55 -4.12 19.41
C VAL A 46 12.24 -5.44 19.07
N LYS A 47 11.97 -6.48 19.88
CA LYS A 47 12.47 -7.84 19.60
C LYS A 47 11.54 -8.50 18.58
N LEU A 48 12.09 -8.81 17.40
CA LEU A 48 11.38 -9.53 16.34
C LEU A 48 12.10 -10.85 16.08
N GLU A 49 11.34 -11.93 16.15
CA GLU A 49 11.85 -13.29 15.88
C GLU A 49 11.43 -13.77 14.49
N LYS A 50 12.16 -14.75 13.96
CA LYS A 50 11.76 -15.44 12.73
C LYS A 50 10.40 -16.11 12.94
N GLY A 51 9.49 -15.91 11.99
CA GLY A 51 8.13 -16.44 12.05
C GLY A 51 7.14 -15.52 12.76
N ALA A 52 7.59 -14.40 13.34
CA ALA A 52 6.69 -13.41 13.93
C ALA A 52 5.79 -12.77 12.85
N MET A 53 4.55 -12.49 13.23
CA MET A 53 3.68 -11.60 12.46
C MET A 53 4.05 -10.15 12.76
N ILE A 54 4.25 -9.37 11.70
CA ILE A 54 4.46 -7.93 11.81
C ILE A 54 3.35 -7.20 11.07
N GLY A 55 2.79 -6.19 11.74
CA GLY A 55 1.90 -5.20 11.14
C GLY A 55 2.69 -3.97 10.76
N TYR A 56 2.63 -3.57 9.49
CA TYR A 56 3.28 -2.35 9.02
C TYR A 56 2.36 -1.52 8.13
N VAL A 57 2.63 -0.22 8.10
CA VAL A 57 1.92 0.78 7.31
C VAL A 57 2.94 1.50 6.44
N ILE A 58 2.57 1.85 5.21
CA ILE A 58 3.34 2.77 4.38
C ILE A 58 3.02 4.21 4.79
N ALA A 59 3.96 4.86 5.48
CA ALA A 59 3.89 6.25 5.92
C ALA A 59 4.12 7.22 4.76
N LYS A 60 3.86 8.52 4.97
CA LYS A 60 4.07 9.54 3.92
C LYS A 60 5.54 9.84 3.64
N LYS A 61 6.40 9.72 4.66
CA LYS A 61 7.78 10.18 4.62
C LYS A 61 8.76 9.07 4.23
N GLY A 62 9.54 9.31 3.18
CA GLY A 62 10.60 8.41 2.69
C GLY A 62 10.77 8.54 1.17
N ALA A 63 11.95 8.22 0.63
CA ALA A 63 12.23 8.33 -0.81
C ALA A 63 11.68 7.14 -1.59
N SER A 64 11.61 5.96 -0.96
CA SER A 64 11.09 4.72 -1.54
C SER A 64 9.93 4.15 -0.71
N ILE A 65 9.12 3.25 -1.30
CA ILE A 65 8.05 2.54 -0.56
C ILE A 65 8.63 1.79 0.64
N SER A 66 9.81 1.17 0.47
CA SER A 66 10.48 0.50 1.57
C SER A 66 10.90 1.47 2.67
N GLU A 67 11.45 2.63 2.33
CA GLU A 67 11.76 3.66 3.33
C GLU A 67 10.54 4.27 4.00
N LYS A 68 9.40 4.28 3.32
CA LYS A 68 8.11 4.72 3.89
C LYS A 68 7.50 3.69 4.84
N ALA A 69 7.91 2.43 4.78
CA ALA A 69 7.35 1.39 5.63
C ALA A 69 7.72 1.58 7.10
N GLU A 70 6.73 1.49 7.98
CA GLU A 70 6.85 1.68 9.42
C GLU A 70 5.92 0.72 10.14
N ILE A 71 6.32 0.19 11.30
CA ILE A 71 5.41 -0.70 12.04
C ILE A 71 4.20 0.08 12.53
N ALA A 72 3.03 -0.56 12.55
CA ALA A 72 1.75 0.10 12.83
C ALA A 72 1.76 0.86 14.16
N GLU A 73 2.42 0.31 15.20
CA GLU A 73 2.55 0.92 16.53
C GLU A 73 3.27 2.28 16.54
N TYR A 74 4.15 2.53 15.56
CA TYR A 74 4.89 3.79 15.47
C TYR A 74 4.46 4.67 14.29
N ALA A 75 3.57 4.18 13.43
CA ALA A 75 3.04 4.96 12.33
C ALA A 75 2.16 6.10 12.88
N LYS A 76 2.37 7.31 12.35
CA LYS A 76 1.54 8.49 12.67
C LYS A 76 0.68 8.93 11.51
N ASP A 77 1.09 8.57 10.29
CA ASP A 77 0.42 8.90 9.06
C ASP A 77 0.56 7.75 8.06
N TYR A 78 -0.13 7.87 6.93
CA TYR A 78 -0.08 6.92 5.84
C TYR A 78 -0.10 7.62 4.48
N ASP A 79 0.54 6.99 3.49
CA ASP A 79 0.54 7.42 2.09
C ASP A 79 -0.74 6.96 1.40
N ALA A 80 -1.74 7.85 1.34
CA ALA A 80 -3.04 7.54 0.74
C ALA A 80 -2.92 7.08 -0.73
N ASP A 81 -2.01 7.68 -1.50
CA ASP A 81 -1.85 7.33 -2.91
C ASP A 81 -1.27 5.91 -3.06
N TYR A 82 -0.41 5.47 -2.13
CA TYR A 82 0.03 4.07 -2.09
C TYR A 82 -1.16 3.10 -1.94
N TYR A 83 -2.04 3.32 -0.96
CA TYR A 83 -3.17 2.40 -0.72
C TYR A 83 -4.20 2.45 -1.84
N ILE A 84 -4.49 3.63 -2.38
CA ILE A 84 -5.39 3.79 -3.52
C ILE A 84 -4.85 2.99 -4.71
N ASN A 85 -3.57 3.18 -5.06
CA ASN A 85 -3.00 2.56 -6.26
C ASN A 85 -2.66 1.06 -6.08
N ARG A 86 -2.31 0.62 -4.86
CA ARG A 86 -1.83 -0.74 -4.61
C ARG A 86 -2.89 -1.69 -4.06
N GLN A 87 -3.94 -1.18 -3.42
CA GLN A 87 -4.99 -2.02 -2.82
C GLN A 87 -6.35 -1.74 -3.44
N ILE A 88 -6.77 -0.47 -3.53
CA ILE A 88 -8.13 -0.15 -3.99
C ILE A 88 -8.27 -0.37 -5.50
N LEU A 89 -7.37 0.21 -6.31
CA LEU A 89 -7.45 0.09 -7.76
C LEU A 89 -7.36 -1.36 -8.25
N PRO A 90 -6.39 -2.19 -7.82
CA PRO A 90 -6.29 -3.56 -8.32
C PRO A 90 -7.51 -4.41 -7.95
N SER A 91 -8.06 -4.23 -6.74
CA SER A 91 -9.27 -4.93 -6.31
C SER A 91 -10.50 -4.51 -7.13
N VAL A 92 -10.66 -3.23 -7.42
CA VAL A 92 -11.76 -2.72 -8.24
C VAL A 92 -11.61 -3.14 -9.70
N LEU A 93 -10.42 -3.02 -10.28
CA LEU A 93 -10.11 -3.49 -11.63
C LEU A 93 -10.38 -4.99 -11.78
N LYS A 94 -10.04 -5.81 -10.77
CA LYS A 94 -10.33 -7.25 -10.79
C LYS A 94 -11.83 -7.54 -10.85
N ILE A 95 -12.63 -6.86 -10.02
CA ILE A 95 -14.09 -7.02 -10.03
C ILE A 95 -14.66 -6.56 -11.38
N LEU A 96 -14.22 -5.43 -11.89
CA LEU A 96 -14.72 -4.88 -13.16
C LEU A 96 -14.31 -5.74 -14.36
N ALA A 97 -13.12 -6.35 -14.33
CA ALA A 97 -12.70 -7.34 -15.32
C ALA A 97 -13.56 -8.61 -15.27
N GLU A 98 -13.94 -9.10 -14.08
CA GLU A 98 -14.90 -10.20 -13.93
C GLU A 98 -16.30 -9.83 -14.48
N LEU A 99 -16.64 -8.53 -14.49
CA LEU A 99 -17.86 -8.01 -15.10
C LEU A 99 -17.71 -7.65 -16.59
N GLY A 100 -16.55 -7.90 -17.20
CA GLY A 100 -16.30 -7.73 -18.63
C GLY A 100 -15.73 -6.38 -19.06
N PHE A 101 -15.31 -5.51 -18.14
CA PHE A 101 -14.66 -4.24 -18.46
C PHE A 101 -13.14 -4.43 -18.62
N SER A 102 -12.53 -3.89 -19.68
CA SER A 102 -11.07 -3.95 -19.86
C SER A 102 -10.35 -2.85 -19.05
N GLU A 103 -9.05 -3.04 -18.77
CA GLU A 103 -8.26 -2.01 -18.07
C GLU A 103 -8.24 -0.67 -18.81
N ASP A 104 -8.30 -0.70 -20.14
CA ASP A 104 -8.34 0.50 -20.97
C ASP A 104 -9.67 1.23 -20.80
N ASP A 105 -10.80 0.51 -20.80
CA ASP A 105 -12.12 1.12 -20.53
C ASP A 105 -12.16 1.84 -19.18
N LEU A 106 -11.43 1.31 -18.19
CA LEU A 106 -11.38 1.82 -16.83
C LEU A 106 -10.41 3.00 -16.65
N LYS A 107 -9.33 3.04 -17.43
CA LYS A 107 -8.35 4.15 -17.47
C LYS A 107 -8.84 5.33 -18.31
N PHE A 108 -9.67 5.08 -19.33
CA PHE A 108 -10.17 6.08 -20.27
C PHE A 108 -11.66 6.46 -20.09
N ALA A 109 -12.31 6.00 -19.01
CA ALA A 109 -13.73 6.27 -18.73
C ALA A 109 -14.10 7.78 -18.62
N GLY A 110 -13.10 8.67 -18.54
CA GLY A 110 -13.28 10.12 -18.56
C GLY A 110 -12.78 10.74 -19.87
N SER A 111 -13.71 11.00 -20.80
CA SER A 111 -13.50 11.68 -22.09
C SER A 111 -12.89 10.84 -23.23
N GLN A 112 -13.70 9.96 -23.81
CA GLN A 112 -13.69 9.81 -25.26
C GLN A 112 -14.90 10.54 -25.84
N SER A 113 -14.72 11.82 -26.15
CA SER A 113 -15.61 12.48 -27.11
C SER A 113 -15.34 11.86 -28.47
N ASN A 114 -16.19 10.93 -28.90
CA ASN A 114 -16.09 10.38 -30.25
C ASN A 114 -16.08 11.51 -31.28
N LEU A 115 -15.20 11.42 -32.28
CA LEU A 115 -15.11 12.36 -33.40
C LEU A 115 -16.39 12.44 -34.27
N GLY A 116 -17.44 11.70 -33.94
CA GLY A 116 -18.76 11.81 -34.57
C GLY A 116 -19.55 13.08 -34.21
N LYS A 117 -18.95 14.06 -33.53
CA LYS A 117 -19.58 15.36 -33.23
C LYS A 117 -19.30 16.43 -34.30
N TYR A 118 -18.53 16.11 -35.33
CA TYR A 118 -18.12 17.03 -36.40
C TYR A 118 -18.44 16.53 -37.82
N PHE A 119 -19.21 15.44 -37.94
CA PHE A 119 -19.80 14.98 -39.21
C PHE A 119 -21.31 15.01 -39.11
#